data_AF-X0SS83-F1
#
_entry.id   AF-X0SS83-F1
#
_cell.length_a   1.000
_cell.length_b   1.000
_cell.length_c   1.000
_cell.angle_alpha   90.00
_cell.angle_beta   90.00
_cell.angle_gamma   90.00
#
_symmetry.space_group_name_H-M   'P 1'
#
loop_
_entity.id
_entity.type
_entity.pdbx_description
1 polymer ?
#
loop_
_entity_poly.entity_id
_entity_poly.type
_entity_poly.pdbx_seq_one_letter_code
_entity_poly.pdbx_strand_id
1 'polypeptide(L)'
;MPSFRIVSEFQPTGDQPQAVDRLVEGLGRGYKHQTLLGVTGSGKTFTMANIIERVQRPTLVMSHNKTLAAQLATELKESFPDNAVEYFVSYYDYYQPEA
;
A
#
# COMPACT_ATOMS: atom_id res chain seq x y z
N MET A 1 -1.71 19.03 0.50
CA MET A 1 -1.83 17.80 -0.33
C MET A 1 -3.30 17.44 -0.39
N PRO A 2 -3.83 16.98 -1.53
CA PRO A 2 -5.19 16.44 -1.59
C PRO A 2 -5.32 15.26 -0.62
N SER A 3 -6.50 15.08 -0.03
CA SER A 3 -6.78 13.91 0.79
C SER A 3 -6.66 12.64 -0.06
N PHE A 4 -6.11 11.57 0.51
CA PHE A 4 -6.15 10.26 -0.12
C PHE A 4 -7.61 9.81 -0.26
N ARG A 5 -7.99 9.35 -1.45
CA ARG A 5 -9.36 8.89 -1.72
C ARG A 5 -9.32 7.67 -2.63
N ILE A 6 -9.89 6.58 -2.15
CA ILE A 6 -10.06 5.38 -2.95
C ILE A 6 -11.20 5.58 -3.94
N VAL A 7 -10.97 5.19 -5.19
CA VAL A 7 -12.01 5.05 -6.21
C VAL A 7 -12.04 3.58 -6.59
N SER A 8 -13.10 2.88 -6.17
CA SER A 8 -13.26 1.44 -6.40
C SER A 8 -14.74 1.07 -6.38
N GLU A 9 -15.14 0.12 -7.22
CA GLU A 9 -16.46 -0.52 -7.14
C GLU A 9 -16.53 -1.56 -6.01
N PHE A 10 -15.37 -1.96 -5.48
CA PHE A 10 -15.25 -2.95 -4.41
C PHE A 10 -15.29 -2.30 -3.03
N GLN A 11 -15.95 -2.97 -2.10
CA GLN A 11 -15.88 -2.64 -0.68
C GLN A 11 -15.05 -3.69 0.07
N PRO A 12 -14.42 -3.33 1.20
CA PRO A 12 -13.75 -4.32 2.04
C PRO A 12 -14.71 -5.42 2.47
N THR A 13 -14.33 -6.68 2.25
CA THR A 13 -15.16 -7.86 2.55
C THR A 13 -14.39 -8.89 3.38
N GLY A 14 -15.11 -9.87 3.94
CA GLY A 14 -14.50 -10.90 4.79
C GLY A 14 -13.82 -10.30 6.01
N ASP A 15 -12.56 -10.68 6.25
CA ASP A 15 -11.78 -10.21 7.40
C ASP A 15 -11.14 -8.82 7.18
N GLN A 16 -11.22 -8.27 5.97
CA GLN A 16 -10.56 -7.00 5.64
C GLN A 16 -11.02 -5.83 6.51
N PRO A 17 -12.33 -5.59 6.76
CA PRO A 17 -12.77 -4.46 7.59
C PRO A 17 -12.13 -4.48 8.98
N GLN A 18 -12.13 -5.66 9.63
CA GLN A 18 -11.55 -5.82 10.96
C GLN A 18 -10.03 -5.63 10.95
N ALA A 19 -9.34 -6.11 9.91
CA ALA A 19 -7.89 -5.91 9.78
C ALA A 19 -7.55 -4.41 9.62
N VAL A 20 -8.31 -3.68 8.80
CA VAL A 20 -8.16 -2.23 8.62
C VAL A 20 -8.39 -1.51 9.95
N ASP A 21 -9.49 -1.80 10.66
CA ASP A 21 -9.83 -1.16 11.94
C ASP A 21 -8.71 -1.32 12.97
N ARG A 22 -8.22 -2.55 13.17
CA ARG A 22 -7.17 -2.84 14.16
C ARG A 22 -5.87 -2.12 13.83
N LEU A 23 -5.45 -2.09 12.56
CA LEU A 23 -4.19 -1.46 12.17
C LEU A 23 -4.27 0.07 12.23
N VAL A 24 -5.41 0.66 11.83
CA VAL A 24 -5.67 2.10 11.97
C VAL A 24 -5.69 2.50 13.44
N GLU A 25 -6.35 1.72 14.30
CA GLU A 25 -6.37 1.97 15.74
C GLU A 25 -4.95 1.90 16.34
N GLY A 26 -4.16 0.89 15.99
CA GLY A 26 -2.79 0.77 16.45
C GLY A 26 -1.92 1.96 16.02
N LEU A 27 -2.12 2.49 14.81
CA LEU A 27 -1.45 3.72 14.36
C LEU A 27 -1.90 4.95 15.16
N GLY A 28 -3.19 5.02 15.53
CA GLY A 28 -3.74 6.06 16.41
C GLY A 28 -3.19 6.00 17.84
N ARG A 29 -2.93 4.78 18.35
CA ARG A 29 -2.28 4.53 19.66
C ARG A 29 -0.76 4.76 19.64
N GLY A 30 -0.17 5.03 18.48
CA GLY A 30 1.27 5.28 18.34
C GLY A 30 2.13 4.02 18.27
N TYR A 31 1.56 2.85 17.95
CA TYR A 31 2.34 1.64 17.74
C TYR A 31 3.28 1.81 16.54
N LYS A 32 4.59 1.70 16.79
CA LYS A 32 5.63 1.84 15.77
C LYS A 32 5.69 0.65 14.80
N HIS A 33 5.38 -0.55 15.30
CA HIS A 33 5.47 -1.79 14.53
C HIS A 33 4.15 -2.54 14.64
N GLN A 34 3.62 -2.94 13.48
CA GLN A 34 2.41 -3.74 13.36
C GLN A 34 2.58 -4.71 12.19
N THR A 35 1.88 -5.85 12.22
CA THR A 35 1.96 -6.88 11.19
C THR A 35 0.57 -7.27 10.72
N LEU A 36 0.31 -7.14 9.43
CA LEU A 36 -0.87 -7.70 8.78
C LEU A 36 -0.59 -9.16 8.41
N LEU A 37 -1.13 -10.11 9.19
CA LEU A 37 -1.06 -11.53 8.85
C LEU A 37 -2.21 -11.88 7.88
N GLY A 38 -1.91 -11.93 6.58
CA GLY A 38 -2.91 -12.21 5.54
C GLY A 38 -2.47 -13.32 4.60
N VAL A 39 -3.38 -14.25 4.31
CA VAL A 39 -3.15 -15.34 3.35
C VAL A 39 -3.04 -14.82 1.91
N THR A 40 -2.49 -15.62 1.01
CA THR A 40 -2.45 -15.29 -0.42
C THR A 40 -3.86 -15.18 -0.98
N GLY A 41 -4.12 -14.18 -1.83
CA GLY A 41 -5.45 -13.94 -2.41
C GLY A 41 -6.43 -13.18 -1.51
N SER A 42 -6.07 -12.81 -0.28
CA SER A 42 -6.99 -12.11 0.65
C SER A 42 -7.19 -10.62 0.36
N GLY A 43 -6.62 -10.07 -0.72
CA GLY A 43 -6.72 -8.64 -1.05
C GLY A 43 -5.87 -7.72 -0.15
N LYS A 44 -4.64 -8.12 0.18
CA LYS A 44 -3.74 -7.34 1.05
C LYS A 44 -3.47 -5.92 0.55
N THR A 45 -3.29 -5.71 -0.76
CA THR A 45 -3.08 -4.36 -1.31
C THR A 45 -4.29 -3.46 -1.05
N PHE A 46 -5.50 -3.97 -1.29
CA PHE A 46 -6.73 -3.21 -1.04
C PHE A 46 -6.94 -2.92 0.46
N THR A 47 -6.59 -3.87 1.33
CA THR A 47 -6.56 -3.64 2.79
C THR A 47 -5.60 -2.50 3.14
N MET A 48 -4.39 -2.49 2.58
CA MET A 48 -3.41 -1.42 2.80
C MET A 48 -3.89 -0.08 2.23
N ALA A 49 -4.54 -0.06 1.06
CA ALA A 49 -5.15 1.15 0.50
C ALA A 49 -6.18 1.75 1.47
N ASN A 50 -7.09 0.93 2.02
CA ASN A 50 -8.09 1.38 3.00
C ASN A 50 -7.43 1.95 4.27
N ILE A 51 -6.30 1.38 4.71
CA ILE A 51 -5.54 1.93 5.84
C ILE A 51 -4.95 3.30 5.46
N ILE A 52 -4.32 3.43 4.29
CA ILE A 52 -3.73 4.69 3.79
C ILE A 52 -4.79 5.79 3.72
N GLU A 53 -5.95 5.49 3.13
CA GLU A 53 -7.09 6.42 3.06
C GLU A 53 -7.57 6.83 4.46
N ARG A 54 -7.68 5.90 5.42
CA ARG A 54 -8.18 6.27 6.76
C ARG A 54 -7.18 7.09 7.57
N VAL A 55 -5.89 6.85 7.42
CA VAL A 55 -4.87 7.54 8.23
C VAL A 55 -4.41 8.87 7.62
N GLN A 56 -4.62 9.07 6.31
CA GLN A 56 -4.28 10.30 5.60
C GLN A 56 -2.80 10.70 5.75
N ARG A 57 -1.89 9.73 5.62
CA ARG A 57 -0.44 9.93 5.76
C ARG A 57 0.30 9.55 4.47
N PRO A 58 1.27 10.35 4.01
CA PRO A 58 2.20 9.93 2.97
C PRO A 58 2.85 8.59 3.36
N THR A 59 2.83 7.64 2.44
CA THR A 59 3.20 6.24 2.73
C THR A 59 4.24 5.75 1.73
N LEU A 60 5.31 5.11 2.24
CA LEU A 60 6.30 4.41 1.43
C LEU A 60 6.00 2.91 1.47
N VAL A 61 5.74 2.31 0.29
CA VAL A 61 5.59 0.86 0.15
C VAL A 61 6.89 0.29 -0.41
N MET A 62 7.53 -0.59 0.35
CA MET A 62 8.78 -1.24 -0.06
C MET A 62 8.50 -2.66 -0.56
N SER A 63 9.09 -3.00 -1.70
CA SER A 63 9.04 -4.33 -2.30
C SER A 63 10.45 -4.86 -2.53
N HIS A 64 10.61 -6.17 -2.42
CA HIS A 64 11.91 -6.84 -2.54
C HIS A 64 12.37 -7.05 -3.99
N ASN A 65 11.50 -6.81 -4.98
CA ASN A 65 11.85 -6.93 -6.39
C ASN A 65 11.06 -5.95 -7.29
N LYS A 66 11.60 -5.65 -8.48
CA LYS A 66 11.01 -4.68 -9.43
C LYS A 66 9.64 -5.14 -9.97
N THR A 67 9.43 -6.44 -10.19
CA THR A 67 8.15 -6.97 -10.72
C THR A 67 7.00 -6.71 -9.77
N LEU A 68 7.17 -7.08 -8.49
CA LEU A 68 6.17 -6.86 -7.46
C LEU A 68 6.01 -5.37 -7.13
N ALA A 69 7.09 -4.60 -7.19
CA ALA A 69 7.01 -3.15 -7.02
C ALA A 69 6.13 -2.50 -8.10
N ALA A 70 6.29 -2.92 -9.37
CA ALA A 70 5.46 -2.45 -10.46
C ALA A 70 3.99 -2.88 -10.30
N GLN A 71 3.73 -4.13 -9.90
CA GLN A 71 2.37 -4.61 -9.62
C GLN A 71 1.68 -3.76 -8.54
N LEU A 72 2.35 -3.53 -7.41
CA LEU A 72 1.83 -2.70 -6.32
C LEU A 72 1.58 -1.26 -6.76
N ALA A 73 2.49 -0.67 -7.55
CA ALA A 73 2.32 0.68 -8.06
C ALA A 73 1.10 0.78 -8.98
N THR A 74 0.87 -0.19 -9.86
CA THR A 74 -0.33 -0.25 -10.71
C THR A 74 -1.60 -0.39 -9.88
N GLU A 75 -1.67 -1.36 -8.97
CA GLU A 75 -2.84 -1.58 -8.10
C GLU A 75 -3.18 -0.35 -7.24
N LEU A 76 -2.16 0.32 -6.70
CA LEU A 76 -2.35 1.54 -5.93
C LEU A 76 -2.76 2.73 -6.81
N LYS A 77 -2.25 2.83 -8.04
CA LYS A 77 -2.64 3.88 -8.99
C LYS A 77 -4.09 3.72 -9.44
N GLU A 78 -4.53 2.48 -9.64
CA GLU A 78 -5.95 2.17 -9.89
C GLU A 78 -6.83 2.51 -8.68
N SER A 79 -6.35 2.22 -7.47
CA SER A 79 -7.08 2.53 -6.23
C SER A 79 -7.16 4.04 -5.95
N PHE A 80 -6.13 4.81 -6.29
CA PHE A 80 -6.00 6.24 -5.98
C PHE A 80 -5.76 7.09 -7.25
N PRO A 81 -6.69 7.12 -8.21
CA PRO A 81 -6.48 7.79 -9.49
C PRO A 81 -6.32 9.32 -9.37
N ASP A 82 -6.84 9.90 -8.28
CA ASP A 82 -6.79 11.34 -8.00
C ASP A 82 -5.63 11.75 -7.07
N ASN A 83 -4.76 10.80 -6.67
CA ASN A 83 -3.60 11.07 -5.81
C ASN A 83 -2.28 10.72 -6.51
N ALA A 84 -1.18 11.30 -6.01
CA ALA A 84 0.16 11.02 -6.52
C ALA A 84 0.64 9.62 -6.07
N VAL A 85 0.59 8.66 -6.99
CA VAL A 85 1.17 7.32 -6.82
C VAL A 85 2.43 7.24 -7.67
N GLU A 86 3.57 7.23 -7.00
CA GLU A 86 4.90 7.31 -7.63
C GLU A 86 5.64 5.98 -7.57
N TYR A 87 6.52 5.76 -8.56
CA TYR A 87 7.33 4.54 -8.67
C TYR A 87 8.82 4.87 -8.62
N PHE A 88 9.51 4.37 -7.58
CA PHE A 88 10.91 4.66 -7.34
C PHE A 88 11.74 3.37 -7.27
N VAL A 89 12.53 3.13 -8.31
CA VAL A 89 13.45 1.98 -8.41
C VAL A 89 14.75 2.41 -9.08
N SER A 90 15.76 1.55 -9.03
CA SER A 90 16.96 1.74 -9.85
C SER A 90 16.58 1.84 -11.33
N TYR A 91 17.00 2.94 -11.95
CA TYR A 91 16.84 3.23 -13.38
C TYR A 91 17.90 2.52 -14.24
N TYR A 92 18.85 1.81 -13.64
CA TYR A 92 19.80 0.99 -14.38
C TYR A 92 19.12 -0.28 -14.91
N ASP A 93 19.18 -0.45 -16.23
CA ASP A 93 18.81 -1.71 -16.90
C ASP A 93 19.86 -2.79 -16.63
N TYR A 94 21.13 -2.40 -16.64
CA TYR A 94 22.27 -3.21 -16.27
C TYR A 94 23.23 -2.36 -15.44
N TYR A 95 23.74 -2.92 -14.34
CA TYR A 95 24.73 -2.26 -13.50
C TYR A 95 25.82 -3.27 -13.11
N GLN A 96 27.06 -2.94 -13.44
CA GLN A 96 28.25 -3.64 -12.97
C GLN A 96 28.93 -2.72 -11.95
N PRO A 97 29.05 -3.11 -10.67
CA PRO A 97 29.76 -2.31 -9.68
C PRO A 97 31.22 -2.10 -10.10
N GLU A 98 31.69 -0.86 -9.99
CA GLU A 98 33.11 -0.55 -10.06
C GLU A 98 33.78 -1.11 -8.79
N ALA A 99 34.90 -1.83 -8.96
CA ALA A 99 35.64 -2.45 -7.86
C ALA A 99 36.35 -1.41 -6.98
#